data_AF-A0A7X7BQQ5-F1
#
_entry.id   AF-A0A7X7BQQ5-F1
#
_cell.length_a   1.000
_cell.length_b   1.000
_cell.length_c   1.000
_cell.angle_alpha   90.00
_cell.angle_beta   90.00
_cell.angle_gamma   90.00
#
_symmetry.space_group_name_H-M   'P 1'
#
loop_
_entity.id
_entity.type
_entity.pdbx_description
1 polymer ?
#
loop_
_entity_poly.entity_id
_entity_poly.type
_entity_poly.pdbx_seq_one_letter_code
_entity_poly.pdbx_strand_id
1 'polypeptide(L)' 'PFVLMDEVTSAIDQAATEKIIDQLLQTDQTILLIAHNFTPKLQAKFDQIIQLKSKKEGTEK' A
#
# COMPACT_ATOMS: atom_id res chain seq x y z
N PRO A 1 8.24 5.37 15.63
CA PRO A 1 7.09 6.15 15.08
C PRO A 1 6.49 5.41 13.89
N PHE A 2 5.16 5.40 13.74
CA PHE A 2 4.50 4.73 12.62
C PHE A 2 3.57 5.71 11.90
N VAL A 3 3.45 5.54 10.59
CA VAL A 3 2.58 6.33 9.73
C VAL A 3 1.53 5.39 9.15
N LEU A 4 0.27 5.65 9.48
CA LEU A 4 -0.88 4.95 8.91
C LEU A 4 -1.51 5.86 7.86
N MET A 5 -1.64 5.33 6.65
CA MET A 5 -2.23 6.01 5.50
C MET A 5 -3.42 5.19 5.01
N ASP A 6 -4.63 5.68 5.27
CA ASP A 6 -5.88 5.04 4.85
C ASP A 6 -6.47 5.78 3.66
N GLU A 7 -6.56 5.11 2.51
CA GLU A 7 -7.11 5.60 1.24
C GLU A 7 -6.57 6.95 0.71
N VAL A 8 -5.43 7.44 1.21
CA VAL A 8 -4.86 8.74 0.82
C VAL A 8 -4.53 8.84 -0.68
N THR A 9 -4.41 7.70 -1.36
CA THR A 9 -4.10 7.59 -2.80
C THR A 9 -5.33 7.67 -3.69
N SER A 10 -6.55 7.67 -3.12
CA SER A 10 -7.79 7.86 -3.89
C SER A 10 -7.92 9.28 -4.46
N ALA A 11 -7.35 10.27 -3.77
CA ALA A 11 -7.40 11.68 -4.12
C ALA A 11 -6.12 12.19 -4.83
N ILE A 12 -5.09 11.35 -4.96
CA ILE A 12 -3.76 11.74 -5.46
C ILE A 12 -3.41 10.89 -6.68
N ASP A 13 -2.80 11.50 -7.70
CA ASP A 13 -2.36 10.75 -8.87
C ASP A 13 -1.25 9.73 -8.53
N GLN A 14 -1.11 8.70 -9.37
CA GLN A 14 -0.17 7.60 -9.13
C GLN A 14 1.29 8.07 -9.06
N ALA A 15 1.66 9.11 -9.81
CA ALA A 15 3.03 9.60 -9.88
C ALA A 15 3.42 10.41 -8.63
N ALA A 16 2.49 11.21 -8.10
CA ALA A 16 2.61 11.91 -6.84
C ALA A 16 2.61 10.94 -5.66
N THR A 17 1.78 9.90 -5.71
CA THR A 17 1.78 8.81 -4.71
C THR A 17 3.14 8.10 -4.63
N GLU A 18 3.73 7.73 -5.77
CA GLU A 18 5.07 7.11 -5.78
C GLU A 18 6.12 8.04 -5.18
N LYS A 19 6.10 9.34 -5.52
CA LYS A 19 7.05 10.32 -4.94
C LYS A 19 6.92 10.45 -3.43
N ILE A 20 5.70 10.50 -2.90
CA ILE A 20 5.46 10.61 -1.45
C ILE A 20 6.01 9.37 -0.75
N ILE A 21 5.70 8.18 -1.29
CA ILE A 21 6.16 6.92 -0.70
C ILE A 21 7.69 6.82 -0.77
N ASP A 22 8.30 7.26 -1.87
CA ASP A 22 9.76 7.31 -2.00
C ASP A 22 10.43 8.20 -0.96
N GLN A 23 9.81 9.33 -0.60
CA GLN A 23 10.33 10.19 0.46
C GLN A 23 10.13 9.59 1.85
N LEU A 24 9.00 8.92 2.10
CA LEU A 24 8.71 8.31 3.39
C LEU A 24 9.60 7.09 3.67
N LEU A 25 9.90 6.29 2.65
CA LEU A 25 10.79 5.13 2.74
C LEU A 25 12.25 5.49 3.03
N GLN A 26 12.65 6.76 2.88
CA GLN A 26 13.98 7.23 3.28
C GLN A 26 14.09 7.49 4.79
N THR A 27 13.00 7.32 5.54
CA THR A 27 12.97 7.55 6.98
C THR A 27 12.90 6.24 7.75
N ASP A 28 13.33 6.25 9.01
CA ASP A 28 13.26 5.07 9.91
C ASP A 28 11.83 4.80 10.45
N GLN A 29 10.79 5.21 9.71
CA GLN A 29 9.40 5.09 10.14
C GLN A 29 8.75 3.85 9.53
N THR A 30 7.91 3.17 10.32
CA THR A 30 7.08 2.09 9.81
C THR A 30 5.86 2.66 9.09
N ILE A 31 5.65 2.26 7.84
CA ILE A 31 4.54 2.74 7.00
C ILE A 31 3.53 1.62 6.83
N LEU A 32 2.28 1.89 7.18
CA LEU A 32 1.14 1.03 6.86
C LEU A 32 0.24 1.76 5.86
N LEU A 33 0.17 1.24 4.64
CA LEU A 33 -0.61 1.82 3.55
C LEU A 33 -1.81 0.91 3.21
N ILE A 34 -3.01 1.50 3.21
CA ILE A 34 -4.23 0.87 2.73
C ILE A 34 -4.63 1.60 1.44
N ALA A 35 -4.60 0.89 0.32
CA ALA A 35 -5.00 1.43 -0.97
C ALA A 35 -5.68 0.37 -1.84
N HIS A 36 -6.44 0.79 -2.85
CA HIS A 36 -7.16 -0.11 -3.76
C HIS A 36 -6.47 -0.27 -5.14
N ASN A 37 -5.54 0.63 -5.47
CA ASN A 37 -4.82 0.61 -6.74
C ASN A 37 -3.30 0.63 -6.47
N PHE A 38 -2.59 -0.39 -6.94
CA PHE A 38 -1.15 -0.52 -6.74
C PHE A 38 -0.46 -0.83 -8.06
N THR A 39 0.74 -0.28 -8.25
CA THR A 39 1.65 -0.77 -9.27
C THR A 39 2.57 -1.87 -8.73
N PRO A 40 3.06 -2.79 -9.58
CA PRO A 40 4.08 -3.75 -9.17
C PRO A 40 5.34 -3.09 -8.62
N LYS A 41 5.70 -1.91 -9.14
CA LYS A 41 6.82 -1.10 -8.65
C LYS A 41 6.60 -0.63 -7.22
N LEU A 42 5.39 -0.22 -6.88
CA LEU A 42 5.05 0.23 -5.55
C LEU A 42 5.05 -0.94 -4.56
N GLN A 43 4.46 -2.08 -4.95
CA GLN A 43 4.46 -3.29 -4.14
C GLN A 43 5.87 -3.77 -3.77
N ALA A 44 6.81 -3.69 -4.71
CA ALA A 44 8.20 -4.09 -4.50
C ALA A 44 8.96 -3.22 -3.48
N LYS A 45 8.41 -2.07 -3.06
CA LYS A 45 9.02 -1.18 -2.07
C LYS A 45 8.62 -1.51 -0.63
N PHE A 46 7.62 -2.36 -0.42
CA PHE A 46 7.16 -2.76 0.91
C PHE A 46 7.75 -4.11 1.29
N ASP A 47 8.14 -4.25 2.55
CA ASP A 47 8.66 -5.51 3.10
C ASP A 47 7.59 -6.60 3.18
N GLN A 48 6.33 -6.19 3.36
CA GLN A 48 5.19 -7.05 3.60
C GLN A 48 3.98 -6.57 2.80
N ILE A 49 3.24 -7.52 2.21
CA ILE A 49 2.00 -7.25 1.50
C ILE A 49 0.88 -8.10 2.12
N ILE A 50 -0.17 -7.44 2.60
CA ILE A 50 -1.35 -8.10 3.15
C ILE A 50 -2.48 -7.99 2.13
N GLN A 51 -2.88 -9.12 1.54
CA GLN A 51 -4.03 -9.20 0.65
C GLN A 51 -5.24 -9.70 1.43
N LEU A 52 -6.22 -8.81 1.65
CA LEU A 52 -7.49 -9.19 2.25
C LEU A 52 -8.38 -9.84 1.18
N LYS A 53 -8.39 -11.18 1.16
CA LYS A 53 -9.34 -11.95 0.33
C LYS A 53 -10.62 -12.20 1.10
N SER A 54 -11.77 -12.01 0.45
CA SER A 54 -13.07 -12.36 1.02
C SER A 54 -13.13 -13.87 1.32
N LYS A 55 -13.69 -14.25 2.47
CA LYS A 55 -13.82 -15.64 2.95
C LYS A 55 -14.70 -16.54 2.05
N LYS A 56 -15.19 -16.06 0.90
CA LYS A 56 -16.03 -16.83 -0.03
C LYS A 56 -15.27 -17.72 -1.01
N GLU A 57 -13.95 -17.55 -1.19
CA GLU A 57 -13.16 -18.37 -2.12
C GLU A 57 -12.49 -19.57 -1.44
N GLY A 58 -13.28 -20.36 -0.70
CA GLY A 58 -12.83 -21.62 -0.09
C GLY A 58 -13.93 -22.68 -0.04
N THR A 59 -14.99 -22.54 -0.84
CA THR A 59 -16.09 -23.51 -0.89
C THR A 59 -16.75 -23.56 -2.26
N GLU A 60 -15.99 -23.86 -3.31
CA GLU A 60 -16.59 -24.44 -4.52
C GLU A 60 -15.77 -25.66 -4.98
N LYS A 61 -16.35 -26.83 -4.65
CA LYS A 61 -16.26 -28.16 -5.26
C LYS A 61 -14.91 -28.85 -5.42
#